data_AF-A0A2E3SHF1-F1
#
_entry.id   AF-A0A2E3SHF1-F1
#
_cell.length_a   1.000
_cell.length_b   1.000
_cell.length_c   1.000
_cell.angle_alpha   90.00
_cell.angle_beta   90.00
_cell.angle_gamma   90.00
#
_symmetry.space_group_name_H-M   'P 1'
#
loop_
_entity.id
_entity.type
_entity.pdbx_description
1 polymer ?
#
loop_
_entity_poly.entity_id
_entity_poly.type
_entity_poly.pdbx_seq_one_letter_code
_entity_poly.pdbx_strand_id
1 'polypeptide(L)'
;MSEENKIIEKEIENENKEVESNQESISDEAMSNIKDSSTWIDALLVIVYLAVISYSIFLLWIIAFAQFIFKLITKNPNKNLGDLTNVFQKFINQIIDFVTFETEERPYPFNSLKNSEDD
;
A
#
# COMPACT_ATOMS: atom_id res chain seq x y z
N MET A 1 -42.65 -32.26 -37.22
CA MET A 1 -41.30 -32.79 -36.95
C MET A 1 -40.16 -31.87 -37.38
N SER A 2 -40.31 -30.97 -38.37
CA SER A 2 -39.23 -30.03 -38.79
C SER A 2 -39.21 -28.68 -38.05
N GLU A 3 -40.34 -28.20 -37.55
CA GLU A 3 -40.43 -26.86 -36.91
C GLU A 3 -40.01 -26.88 -35.44
N GLU A 4 -40.34 -27.94 -34.69
CA GLU A 4 -39.95 -28.07 -33.27
C GLU A 4 -38.43 -28.14 -33.10
N ASN A 5 -37.72 -28.87 -33.97
CA ASN A 5 -36.27 -28.95 -33.94
C ASN A 5 -35.62 -27.59 -34.20
N LYS A 6 -36.21 -26.77 -35.08
CA LYS A 6 -35.71 -25.43 -35.41
C LYS A 6 -35.90 -24.44 -34.26
N ILE A 7 -36.93 -24.64 -33.45
CA ILE A 7 -37.17 -23.83 -32.23
C ILE A 7 -36.13 -24.20 -31.17
N ILE A 8 -35.88 -25.50 -30.98
CA ILE A 8 -34.89 -26.00 -30.02
C ILE A 8 -33.47 -25.51 -30.37
N GLU A 9 -33.08 -25.55 -31.65
CA GLU A 9 -31.78 -25.03 -32.08
C GLU A 9 -31.62 -23.52 -31.82
N LYS A 10 -32.67 -22.73 -32.03
CA LYS A 10 -32.65 -21.29 -31.73
C LYS A 10 -32.56 -20.99 -30.24
N GLU A 11 -33.23 -21.78 -29.40
CA GLU A 11 -33.15 -21.62 -27.95
C GLU A 11 -31.74 -21.92 -27.44
N ILE A 12 -31.14 -23.02 -27.93
CA ILE A 12 -29.75 -23.41 -27.61
C ILE A 12 -28.77 -22.34 -28.08
N GLU A 13 -28.97 -21.75 -29.26
CA GLU A 13 -28.10 -20.68 -29.77
C GLU A 13 -28.21 -19.39 -28.94
N ASN A 14 -29.42 -19.04 -28.49
CA ASN A 14 -29.62 -17.90 -27.59
C ASN A 14 -28.98 -18.13 -26.22
N GLU A 15 -29.15 -19.33 -25.65
CA GLU A 15 -28.58 -19.72 -24.35
C GLU A 15 -27.05 -19.73 -24.42
N ASN A 16 -26.46 -20.30 -25.47
CA ASN A 16 -25.01 -20.27 -25.69
C ASN A 16 -24.47 -18.83 -25.84
N LYS A 17 -25.21 -17.96 -26.54
CA LYS A 17 -24.81 -16.57 -26.73
C LYS A 17 -24.90 -15.75 -25.44
N GLU A 18 -25.88 -16.04 -24.60
CA GLU A 18 -25.99 -15.45 -23.25
C GLU A 18 -24.86 -15.95 -22.35
N VAL A 19 -24.50 -17.23 -22.43
CA VAL A 19 -23.37 -17.82 -21.70
C VAL A 19 -22.04 -17.22 -22.16
N GLU A 20 -21.80 -17.06 -23.47
CA GLU A 20 -20.58 -16.42 -24.00
C GLU A 20 -20.50 -14.95 -23.58
N SER A 21 -21.59 -14.19 -23.71
CA SER A 21 -21.65 -12.79 -23.29
C SER A 21 -21.39 -12.62 -21.79
N ASN A 22 -21.95 -13.50 -20.96
CA ASN A 22 -21.76 -13.45 -19.51
C ASN A 22 -20.36 -13.91 -19.10
N GLN A 23 -19.74 -14.84 -19.83
CA GLN A 23 -18.35 -15.24 -19.59
C GLN A 23 -17.35 -14.15 -20.00
N GLU A 24 -17.59 -13.45 -21.11
CA GLU A 24 -16.73 -12.35 -21.57
C GLU A 24 -16.78 -11.17 -20.58
N SER A 25 -17.98 -10.79 -20.10
CA SER A 25 -18.12 -9.73 -19.09
C SER A 25 -17.45 -10.07 -17.76
N ILE A 26 -17.55 -11.31 -17.29
CA ILE A 26 -16.92 -11.77 -16.04
C ILE A 26 -15.39 -11.84 -16.17
N SER A 27 -14.88 -12.17 -17.36
CA SER A 27 -13.44 -12.16 -17.62
C SER A 27 -12.89 -10.74 -17.65
N ASP A 28 -13.58 -9.81 -18.32
CA ASP A 28 -13.13 -8.43 -18.47
C ASP A 28 -13.13 -7.64 -17.16
N GLU A 29 -14.13 -7.84 -16.29
CA GLU A 29 -14.20 -7.20 -14.96
C GLU A 29 -13.15 -7.76 -13.99
N ALA A 30 -12.84 -9.06 -14.05
CA ALA A 30 -11.77 -9.65 -13.25
C ALA A 30 -10.39 -9.12 -13.71
N MET A 31 -10.20 -8.97 -15.02
CA MET A 31 -8.95 -8.50 -15.59
C MET A 31 -8.76 -6.99 -15.43
N SER A 32 -9.83 -6.19 -15.38
CA SER A 32 -9.75 -4.75 -15.11
C SER A 32 -9.27 -4.46 -13.68
N ASN A 33 -9.80 -5.16 -12.68
CA ASN A 33 -9.40 -5.00 -11.27
C ASN A 33 -7.93 -5.39 -11.01
N ILE A 34 -7.41 -6.36 -11.77
CA ILE A 34 -6.00 -6.78 -11.69
C ILE A 34 -5.09 -5.81 -12.46
N LYS A 35 -5.62 -5.09 -13.46
CA LYS A 35 -4.85 -4.19 -14.32
C LYS A 35 -4.90 -2.72 -13.87
N ASP A 36 -5.48 -2.45 -12.70
CA ASP A 36 -5.26 -1.18 -12.01
C ASP A 36 -3.79 -1.10 -11.59
N SER A 37 -2.98 -0.50 -12.45
CA SER A 37 -1.54 -0.34 -12.27
C SER A 37 -1.18 0.37 -10.95
N SER A 38 -2.12 1.08 -10.32
CA SER A 38 -1.94 1.70 -9.01
C SER A 38 -1.83 0.65 -7.88
N THR A 39 -2.64 -0.39 -7.90
CA THR A 39 -2.68 -1.37 -6.80
C THR A 39 -1.38 -2.17 -6.69
N TRP A 40 -0.78 -2.51 -7.83
CA TRP A 40 0.49 -3.24 -7.85
C TRP A 40 1.68 -2.36 -7.43
N ILE A 41 1.68 -1.07 -7.75
CA ILE A 41 2.73 -0.16 -7.27
C ILE A 41 2.61 0.05 -5.76
N ASP A 42 1.39 0.13 -5.22
CA ASP A 42 1.15 0.24 -3.79
C ASP A 42 1.61 -1.04 -3.07
N ALA A 43 1.33 -2.23 -3.62
CA ALA A 43 1.85 -3.50 -3.10
C ALA A 43 3.38 -3.57 -3.12
N LEU A 44 4.04 -3.11 -4.19
CA LEU A 44 5.50 -3.02 -4.26
C LEU A 44 6.04 -2.05 -3.21
N LEU A 45 5.41 -0.89 -3.04
CA LEU A 45 5.78 0.09 -2.03
C LEU A 45 5.67 -0.50 -0.63
N VAL A 46 4.61 -1.26 -0.32
CA VAL A 46 4.46 -1.94 0.98
C VAL A 46 5.67 -2.83 1.26
N ILE A 47 6.10 -3.66 0.30
CA ILE A 47 7.27 -4.54 0.47
C ILE A 47 8.54 -3.73 0.71
N VAL A 48 8.77 -2.67 -0.07
CA VAL A 48 9.94 -1.79 0.08
C VAL A 48 9.94 -1.12 1.45
N TYR A 49 8.79 -0.59 1.87
CA TYR A 49 8.66 0.11 3.13
C TYR A 49 8.77 -0.82 4.36
N LEU A 50 8.32 -2.08 4.26
CA LEU A 50 8.58 -3.09 5.30
C LEU A 50 10.08 -3.37 5.45
N ALA A 51 10.84 -3.40 4.36
CA ALA A 51 12.30 -3.50 4.41
C ALA A 51 12.93 -2.25 5.04
N VAL A 52 12.40 -1.05 4.73
CA VAL A 52 12.82 0.21 5.37
C VAL A 52 12.55 0.18 6.87
N ILE A 53 11.38 -0.28 7.33
CA ILE A 53 11.07 -0.43 8.77
C ILE A 53 12.09 -1.35 9.45
N SER A 54 12.41 -2.48 8.83
CA SER A 54 13.39 -3.42 9.39
C SER A 54 14.77 -2.78 9.57
N TYR A 55 15.25 -2.02 8.58
CA TYR A 55 16.50 -1.25 8.71
C TYR A 55 16.40 -0.10 9.72
N SER A 56 15.24 0.52 9.81
CA SER A 56 14.96 1.63 10.72
C SER A 56 15.05 1.22 12.19
N ILE A 57 14.68 -0.02 12.53
CA ILE A 57 14.87 -0.57 13.87
C ILE A 57 16.36 -0.62 14.23
N PHE A 58 17.23 -1.04 13.31
CA PHE A 58 18.67 -1.02 13.53
C PHE A 58 19.20 0.42 13.70
N LEU A 59 18.71 1.37 12.91
CA LEU A 59 19.08 2.78 13.04
C LEU A 59 18.65 3.37 14.40
N LEU A 60 17.47 2.98 14.91
CA LEU A 60 16.99 3.37 16.24
C LEU A 60 17.95 2.95 17.36
N TRP A 61 18.54 1.75 17.26
CA TRP A 61 19.56 1.32 18.22
C TRP A 61 20.76 2.27 18.26
N ILE A 62 21.23 2.72 17.08
CA ILE A 62 22.36 3.65 16.98
C ILE A 62 21.99 5.02 17.57
N ILE A 63 20.81 5.54 17.24
CA ILE A 63 20.32 6.84 17.74
C ILE A 63 20.17 6.79 19.27
N ALA A 64 19.56 5.72 19.80
CA ALA A 64 19.37 5.53 21.24
C ALA A 64 20.71 5.44 21.97
N PHE A 65 21.68 4.70 21.42
CA PHE A 65 23.03 4.60 21.98
C PHE A 65 23.73 5.96 21.97
N ALA A 66 23.68 6.71 20.86
CA ALA A 66 24.26 8.04 20.78
C ALA A 66 23.64 9.00 21.81
N GLN A 67 22.31 9.03 21.93
CA GLN A 67 21.60 9.83 22.93
C GLN A 67 22.02 9.48 24.36
N PHE A 68 22.22 8.19 24.64
CA PHE A 68 22.71 7.73 25.94
C PHE A 68 24.13 8.23 26.22
N ILE A 69 25.05 8.17 25.25
CA ILE A 69 26.40 8.72 25.39
C ILE A 69 26.38 10.24 25.61
N PHE A 70 25.57 10.99 24.86
CA PHE A 70 25.40 12.43 25.08
C PHE A 70 24.86 12.74 26.47
N LYS A 71 23.89 11.95 26.96
CA LYS A 71 23.38 12.07 28.32
C LYS A 71 24.47 11.85 29.38
N LEU A 72 25.40 10.92 29.16
CA LEU A 72 26.52 10.67 30.08
C LEU A 72 27.53 11.83 30.11
N ILE A 73 27.82 12.44 28.95
CA ILE A 73 28.82 13.51 28.84
C ILE A 73 28.23 14.87 29.25
N THR A 74 27.07 15.23 28.70
CA THR A 74 26.47 16.57 28.81
C THR A 74 25.46 16.70 29.95
N LYS A 75 25.14 15.59 30.65
CA LYS A 75 24.07 15.46 31.66
C LYS A 75 22.66 15.84 31.18
N ASN A 76 22.51 16.19 29.91
CA ASN A 76 21.26 16.51 29.23
C ASN A 76 21.25 15.80 27.88
N PRO A 77 20.09 15.29 27.44
CA PRO A 77 19.93 14.74 26.09
C PRO A 77 20.17 15.83 25.03
N ASN A 78 20.71 15.43 23.88
CA ASN A 78 21.05 16.38 22.82
C ASN A 78 19.78 16.78 22.05
N LYS A 79 19.42 18.08 22.08
CA LYS A 79 18.24 18.62 21.41
C LYS A 79 18.25 18.38 19.89
N ASN A 80 19.39 18.55 19.24
CA ASN A 80 19.52 18.36 17.79
C ASN A 80 19.24 16.90 17.38
N LEU A 81 19.72 15.93 18.17
CA LEU A 81 19.39 14.52 17.93
C LEU A 81 17.93 14.22 18.28
N GLY A 82 17.32 14.96 19.22
CA GLY A 82 15.90 14.85 19.54
C GLY A 82 15.01 15.29 18.38
N ASP A 83 15.35 16.42 17.75
CA ASP A 83 14.62 16.94 16.60
C ASP A 83 14.71 15.98 15.41
N LEU A 84 15.89 15.39 15.16
CA LEU A 84 16.06 14.33 14.16
C LEU A 84 15.20 13.09 14.46
N THR A 85 15.15 12.66 15.73
CA THR A 85 14.29 11.55 16.15
C THR A 85 12.80 11.88 15.93
N ASN A 86 12.39 13.13 16.13
CA ASN A 86 11.00 13.54 15.93
C ASN A 86 10.60 13.42 14.44
N VAL A 87 11.45 13.91 13.53
CA VAL A 87 11.25 13.74 12.08
C VAL A 87 11.23 12.27 11.69
N PHE A 88 12.15 11.47 12.25
CA PHE A 88 12.20 10.04 12.02
C PHE A 88 10.94 9.31 12.50
N GLN A 89 10.43 9.65 13.69
CA GLN A 89 9.21 9.06 14.23
C GLN A 89 8.00 9.33 13.34
N LYS A 90 7.86 10.58 12.84
CA LYS A 90 6.79 10.95 11.90
C LYS A 90 6.87 10.12 10.62
N PHE A 91 8.07 9.94 10.08
CA PHE A 91 8.30 9.11 8.90
C PHE A 91 7.90 7.66 9.13
N ILE A 92 8.29 7.05 10.26
CA ILE A 92 7.92 5.66 10.58
C ILE A 92 6.42 5.50 10.76
N ASN A 93 5.75 6.45 11.43
CA ASN A 93 4.29 6.40 11.57
C ASN A 93 3.59 6.45 10.21
N GLN A 94 3.98 7.38 9.33
CA GLN A 94 3.42 7.45 7.98
C GLN A 94 3.61 6.15 7.20
N ILE A 95 4.76 5.48 7.37
CA ILE A 95 4.98 4.17 6.76
C ILE A 95 4.03 3.13 7.35
N ILE A 96 3.89 3.07 8.68
CA ILE A 96 3.01 2.11 9.35
C ILE A 96 1.59 2.26 8.82
N ASP A 97 1.05 3.49 8.81
CA ASP A 97 -0.31 3.77 8.35
C ASP A 97 -0.53 3.28 6.90
N PHE A 98 0.45 3.49 6.02
CA PHE A 98 0.40 3.02 4.64
C PHE A 98 0.47 1.48 4.53
N VAL A 99 1.41 0.83 5.23
CA VAL A 99 1.57 -0.64 5.12
C VAL A 99 0.47 -1.43 5.82
N THR A 100 -0.23 -0.82 6.77
CA THR A 100 -1.42 -1.40 7.41
C THR A 100 -2.72 -1.05 6.69
N PHE A 101 -2.64 -0.32 5.56
CA PHE A 101 -3.80 0.16 4.81
C PHE A 101 -4.77 1.01 5.63
N GLU A 102 -4.27 1.71 6.67
CA GLU A 102 -5.05 2.69 7.43
C GLU A 102 -5.21 3.99 6.62
N THR A 103 -4.25 4.26 5.73
CA THR A 103 -4.32 5.35 4.76
C THR A 103 -3.95 4.86 3.36
N GLU A 104 -4.59 5.45 2.35
CA GLU A 104 -4.21 5.29 0.94
C GLU A 104 -3.13 6.32 0.52
N GLU A 105 -2.76 7.24 1.43
CA GLU A 105 -1.70 8.21 1.17
C GLU A 105 -0.32 7.55 1.23
N ARG A 106 0.41 7.61 0.11
CA ARG A 106 1.78 7.10 0.02
C ARG A 106 2.73 7.86 0.96
N PRO A 107 3.73 7.22 1.58
CA PRO A 107 4.67 7.91 2.46
C PRO A 107 5.65 8.81 1.69
N TYR A 108 6.42 9.62 2.41
CA TYR A 108 7.58 10.31 1.85
C TYR A 108 8.52 9.32 1.10
N PRO A 109 9.08 9.68 -0.07
CA PRO A 109 9.11 11.01 -0.69
C PRO A 109 7.92 11.37 -1.59
N PHE A 110 6.90 10.51 -1.67
CA PHE A 110 5.78 10.74 -2.59
C PHE A 110 4.79 11.78 -2.07
N ASN A 111 4.63 11.85 -0.74
CA ASN A 111 3.87 12.90 -0.07
C ASN A 111 4.76 13.62 0.96
N SER A 112 4.33 14.82 1.36
CA SER A 112 4.99 15.59 2.41
C SER A 112 4.95 14.84 3.74
N LEU A 113 6.03 14.97 4.52
CA LEU A 113 5.98 14.64 5.94
C LEU A 113 4.95 15.57 6.58
N LYS A 114 3.97 15.01 7.32
CA LYS A 114 2.97 15.79 8.03
C LYS A 114 3.68 16.67 9.07
N ASN A 115 3.88 17.94 8.73
CA ASN A 115 4.40 18.93 9.65
C ASN A 115 3.28 19.27 10.62
N SER A 116 3.59 19.36 11.90
CA SER A 116 2.62 19.56 12.98
C SER A 116 2.13 21.02 13.06
N GLU A 117 1.95 21.67 11.91
CA GLU A 117 1.51 23.07 11.78
C GLU A 117 0.30 23.24 10.86
N ASP A 118 -0.30 22.15 10.36
CA ASP A 118 -1.59 22.15 9.67
C ASP A 118 -2.71 21.59 10.57
N ASP A 119 -2.82 22.13 11.80
CA ASP A 119 -4.01 22.09 12.68
C ASP A 119 -4.02 23.30 13.63
#